data_AF-A0A3D2Z538-F1
#
_entry.id   AF-A0A3D2Z538-F1
#
_cell.length_a   1.000
_cell.length_b   1.000
_cell.length_c   1.000
_cell.angle_alpha   90.00
_cell.angle_beta   90.00
_cell.angle_gamma   90.00
#
_symmetry.space_group_name_H-M   'P 1'
#
loop_
_entity.id
_entity.type
_entity.pdbx_description
1 polymer ?
#
loop_
_entity_poly.entity_id
_entity_poly.type
_entity_poly.pdbx_seq_one_letter_code
_entity_poly.pdbx_strand_id
1 'polypeptide(L)'
;MTLPSPPALPEEYDAQVHMVTHQVRGRMFHATIPSVYLAAELMASGATADIAEAAAIFGAVLTCQEVRGTDPHCGNFRWELEDEVVEDLNAVQFVLFYCIPVLCIAQDALPRDLVAAMRRAVALGLEEIARIDVAPAYTNIVLKDIANSCLGGQLLGDDDIGRRGREKLVRWMAHVDTYGLPAEYNSPNYASVAVRVLGRLAELTEDEHTRIRARTMLARLGLSAALHVHPGIGCWAGPFSRAYSHAVFNADAFGADDVRAWV
;
A
#
# COMPACT_ATOMS: atom_id res chain seq x y z
N MET A 1 -2.32 -27.53 3.02
CA MET A 1 -1.65 -26.27 3.37
C MET A 1 -2.01 -25.96 4.81
N THR A 2 -1.04 -25.95 5.72
CA THR A 2 -1.20 -25.37 7.05
C THR A 2 -1.47 -23.88 6.87
N LEU A 3 -2.53 -23.37 7.48
CA LEU A 3 -2.77 -21.92 7.57
C LEU A 3 -1.54 -21.31 8.27
N PRO A 4 -1.02 -20.17 7.79
CA PRO A 4 0.07 -19.48 8.48
C PRO A 4 -0.35 -19.18 9.92
N SER A 5 0.59 -19.32 10.87
CA SER A 5 0.34 -18.89 12.25
C SER A 5 0.00 -17.40 12.24
N PRO A 6 -1.01 -16.98 13.02
CA PRO A 6 -1.44 -15.59 13.00
C PRO A 6 -0.33 -14.68 13.52
N PRO A 7 -0.19 -13.45 12.97
CA PRO A 7 0.75 -12.49 13.51
C PRO A 7 0.34 -12.17 14.96
N ALA A 8 1.28 -12.28 15.90
CA ALA A 8 1.04 -11.77 17.24
C ALA A 8 0.83 -10.24 17.16
N LEU A 9 -0.10 -9.72 17.97
CA LEU A 9 -0.25 -8.27 18.11
C LEU A 9 1.09 -7.68 18.58
N PRO A 10 1.54 -6.56 17.98
CA PRO A 10 2.81 -5.94 18.36
C PRO A 10 2.77 -5.43 19.80
N GLU A 11 3.93 -5.27 20.43
CA GLU A 11 4.04 -4.71 21.78
C GLU A 11 3.45 -3.28 21.82
N GLU A 12 3.66 -2.53 20.74
CA GLU A 12 3.13 -1.19 20.55
C GLU A 12 1.69 -1.20 20.04
N TYR A 13 0.80 -1.99 20.66
CA TYR A 13 -0.62 -2.04 20.30
C TYR A 13 -1.52 -1.59 21.47
N ASP A 14 -2.37 -0.59 21.22
CA ASP A 14 -3.40 -0.20 22.19
C ASP A 14 -4.72 -0.94 21.89
N ALA A 15 -5.04 -1.93 22.72
CA ALA A 15 -6.26 -2.73 22.59
C ALA A 15 -7.55 -1.98 22.97
N GLN A 16 -7.47 -0.79 23.57
CA GLN A 16 -8.66 0.06 23.83
C GLN A 16 -9.03 0.89 22.60
N VAL A 17 -8.02 1.35 21.85
CA VAL A 17 -8.21 2.17 20.64
C VAL A 17 -8.21 1.31 19.38
N HIS A 18 -7.69 0.08 19.45
CA HIS A 18 -7.45 -0.83 18.34
C HIS A 18 -6.52 -0.24 17.28
N MET A 19 -5.41 0.36 17.72
CA MET A 19 -4.41 0.94 16.82
C MET A 19 -2.99 0.68 17.34
N VAL A 20 -2.07 0.57 16.38
CA VAL A 20 -0.62 0.53 16.64
C VAL A 20 -0.19 1.92 17.10
N THR A 21 0.63 1.95 18.14
CA THR A 21 1.11 3.17 18.79
C THR A 21 2.59 3.41 18.51
N HIS A 22 3.00 4.65 18.70
CA HIS A 22 4.41 4.98 18.89
C HIS A 22 4.56 6.17 19.84
N GLN A 23 5.76 6.36 20.38
CA GLN A 23 6.03 7.47 21.29
C GLN A 23 6.99 8.48 20.68
N VAL A 24 6.60 9.76 20.75
CA VAL A 24 7.43 10.89 20.36
C VAL A 24 7.52 11.85 21.54
N ARG A 25 8.73 12.03 22.08
CA ARG A 25 9.01 12.93 23.22
C ARG A 25 8.07 12.70 24.42
N GLY A 26 7.77 11.43 24.73
CA GLY A 26 6.92 11.03 25.85
C GLY A 26 5.42 11.20 25.63
N ARG A 27 4.99 11.62 24.43
CA ARG A 27 3.59 11.58 24.00
C ARG A 27 3.36 10.34 23.15
N MET A 28 2.22 9.69 23.37
CA MET A 28 1.76 8.55 22.58
C MET A 28 0.90 9.04 21.42
N PHE A 29 1.06 8.38 20.28
CA PHE A 29 0.30 8.62 19.05
C PHE A 29 -0.15 7.27 18.46
N HIS A 30 -1.31 7.25 17.81
CA HIS A 30 -1.89 6.05 17.18
C HIS A 30 -1.79 6.13 15.66
N ALA A 31 -0.93 5.29 15.09
CA ALA A 31 -0.48 5.40 13.72
C ALA A 31 -1.44 4.72 12.76
N THR A 32 -2.04 5.50 11.85
CA THR A 32 -3.08 5.02 10.92
C THR A 32 -2.54 3.95 9.95
N ILE A 33 -1.34 4.16 9.40
CA ILE A 33 -0.77 3.28 8.36
C ILE A 33 -0.28 1.94 8.93
N PRO A 34 0.49 1.88 10.03
CA PRO A 34 0.82 0.61 10.68
C PRO A 34 -0.42 -0.17 11.13
N SER A 35 -1.45 0.53 11.61
CA SER A 35 -2.71 -0.11 12.04
C SER A 35 -3.45 -0.78 10.89
N VAL A 36 -3.69 -0.08 9.77
CA VAL A 36 -4.39 -0.69 8.62
C VAL A 36 -3.58 -1.81 7.97
N TYR A 37 -2.26 -1.75 8.03
CA TYR A 37 -1.40 -2.86 7.63
C TYR A 37 -1.60 -4.09 8.52
N LEU A 38 -1.57 -3.91 9.85
CA LEU A 38 -1.84 -4.99 10.81
C LEU A 38 -3.22 -5.62 10.58
N ALA A 39 -4.25 -4.81 10.36
CA ALA A 39 -5.60 -5.30 10.04
C ALA A 39 -5.61 -6.19 8.78
N ALA A 40 -4.90 -5.80 7.72
CA ALA A 40 -4.80 -6.62 6.51
C ALA A 40 -4.06 -7.94 6.73
N GLU A 41 -3.01 -7.95 7.56
CA GLU A 41 -2.28 -9.19 7.92
C GLU A 41 -3.14 -10.13 8.79
N LEU A 42 -3.91 -9.57 9.74
CA LEU A 42 -4.86 -10.32 10.56
C LEU A 42 -5.98 -10.94 9.70
N MET A 43 -6.48 -10.22 8.69
CA MET A 43 -7.43 -10.79 7.74
C MET A 43 -6.84 -11.98 6.96
N ALA A 44 -5.54 -11.97 6.66
CA ALA A 44 -4.87 -13.04 5.92
C ALA A 44 -4.67 -14.33 6.73
N SER A 45 -4.68 -14.28 8.07
CA SER A 45 -4.60 -15.47 8.92
C SER A 45 -5.85 -16.35 8.80
N GLY A 46 -7.01 -15.73 8.55
CA GLY A 46 -8.32 -16.37 8.47
C GLY A 46 -8.90 -16.86 9.80
N ALA A 47 -8.24 -16.60 10.94
CA ALA A 47 -8.76 -17.00 12.25
C ALA A 47 -9.90 -16.08 12.69
N THR A 48 -10.96 -16.62 13.30
CA THR A 48 -12.13 -15.83 13.72
C THR A 48 -11.79 -14.69 14.68
N ALA A 49 -10.86 -14.91 15.62
CA ALA A 49 -10.42 -13.88 16.55
C ALA A 49 -9.67 -12.74 15.83
N ASP A 50 -8.80 -13.08 14.88
CA ASP A 50 -8.02 -12.10 14.13
C ASP A 50 -8.90 -11.29 13.18
N ILE A 51 -9.91 -11.92 12.56
CA ILE A 51 -10.89 -11.22 11.73
C ILE A 51 -11.71 -10.23 12.57
N ALA A 52 -12.09 -10.62 13.80
CA ALA A 52 -12.79 -9.72 14.71
C ALA A 52 -11.90 -8.53 15.12
N GLU A 53 -10.63 -8.78 15.40
CA GLU A 53 -9.66 -7.73 15.74
C GLU A 53 -9.39 -6.82 14.53
N ALA A 54 -9.19 -7.38 13.34
CA ALA A 54 -9.05 -6.62 12.10
C ALA A 54 -10.25 -5.72 11.84
N ALA A 55 -11.47 -6.21 12.07
CA ALA A 55 -12.69 -5.42 11.95
C ALA A 55 -12.69 -4.22 12.90
N ALA A 56 -12.24 -4.40 14.15
CA ALA A 56 -12.10 -3.32 15.12
C ALA A 56 -11.06 -2.28 14.68
N ILE A 57 -9.89 -2.73 14.21
CA ILE A 57 -8.83 -1.86 13.70
C ILE A 57 -9.30 -1.08 12.46
N PHE A 58 -9.98 -1.72 11.50
CA PHE A 58 -10.55 -0.99 10.35
C PHE A 58 -11.54 0.07 10.82
N GLY A 59 -12.41 -0.25 11.78
CA GLY A 59 -13.32 0.71 12.39
C GLY A 59 -12.60 1.94 12.95
N ALA A 60 -11.52 1.73 13.72
CA ALA A 60 -10.70 2.80 14.30
C ALA A 60 -10.00 3.63 13.22
N VAL A 61 -9.34 2.99 12.25
CA VAL A 61 -8.65 3.65 11.13
C VAL A 61 -9.60 4.54 10.32
N LEU A 62 -10.84 4.11 10.09
CA LEU A 62 -11.82 4.90 9.33
C LEU A 62 -12.18 6.23 10.04
N THR A 63 -12.04 6.31 11.37
CA THR A 63 -12.23 7.59 12.10
C THR A 63 -11.13 8.62 11.82
N CYS A 64 -10.01 8.20 11.23
CA CYS A 64 -8.93 9.08 10.81
C CYS A 64 -9.20 9.74 9.45
N GLN A 65 -10.25 9.33 8.72
CA GLN A 65 -10.58 9.92 7.43
C GLN A 65 -11.20 11.32 7.60
N GLU A 66 -10.70 12.29 6.83
CA GLU A 66 -11.38 13.58 6.69
C GLU A 66 -12.60 13.41 5.78
N VAL A 67 -13.78 13.75 6.28
CA VAL A 67 -15.06 13.55 5.55
C VAL A 67 -15.84 14.85 5.37
N ARG A 68 -15.35 15.97 5.91
CA ARG A 68 -15.96 17.28 5.73
C ARG A 68 -15.72 17.72 4.30
N GLY A 69 -16.79 17.76 3.49
CA GLY A 69 -16.70 18.20 2.09
C GLY A 69 -16.17 19.62 1.86
N THR A 70 -16.09 20.45 2.91
CA THR A 70 -15.47 21.78 2.86
C THR A 70 -13.95 21.75 3.01
N ASP A 71 -13.39 20.65 3.50
CA ASP A 71 -11.94 20.51 3.69
C ASP A 71 -11.26 20.22 2.34
N PRO A 72 -10.14 20.89 2.00
CA PRO A 72 -9.42 20.65 0.75
C PRO A 72 -8.89 19.22 0.61
N HIS A 73 -8.76 18.48 1.72
CA HIS A 73 -8.27 17.10 1.77
C HIS A 73 -9.37 16.09 2.11
N CYS A 74 -10.65 16.43 1.88
CA CYS A 74 -11.78 15.53 2.06
C CYS A 74 -11.58 14.19 1.32
N GLY A 75 -11.57 13.08 2.05
CA GLY A 75 -11.29 11.74 1.55
C GLY A 75 -9.89 11.23 1.91
N ASN A 76 -8.98 12.11 2.33
CA ASN A 76 -7.68 11.74 2.86
C ASN A 76 -7.75 11.29 4.32
N PHE A 77 -6.62 10.80 4.85
CA PHE A 77 -6.50 10.32 6.22
C PHE A 77 -5.46 11.13 6.97
N ARG A 78 -5.72 11.34 8.26
CA ARG A 78 -4.69 11.80 9.20
C ARG A 78 -3.60 10.74 9.34
N TRP A 79 -2.39 11.17 9.68
CA TRP A 79 -1.26 10.24 9.83
C TRP A 79 -1.34 9.50 11.16
N GLU A 80 -1.69 10.26 12.20
CA GLU A 80 -1.98 9.79 13.54
C GLU A 80 -3.42 10.16 13.94
N LEU A 81 -4.04 9.35 14.80
CA LEU A 81 -5.39 9.63 15.33
C LEU A 81 -5.47 10.99 16.04
N GLU A 82 -4.38 11.40 16.69
CA GLU A 82 -4.25 12.64 17.46
C GLU A 82 -4.10 13.89 16.58
N ASP A 83 -3.80 13.75 15.29
CA ASP A 83 -3.62 14.90 14.41
C ASP A 83 -4.93 15.67 14.26
N GLU A 84 -4.87 17.00 14.14
CA GLU A 84 -6.08 17.82 13.96
C GLU A 84 -6.52 17.89 12.49
N VAL A 85 -5.58 17.70 11.56
CA VAL A 85 -5.76 17.88 10.12
C VAL A 85 -4.92 16.87 9.34
N VAL A 86 -5.21 16.73 8.05
CA VAL A 86 -4.37 15.97 7.11
C VAL A 86 -3.10 16.78 6.82
N GLU A 87 -1.96 16.32 7.31
CA GLU A 87 -0.66 16.96 7.05
C GLU A 87 0.10 16.34 5.87
N ASP A 88 -0.04 15.02 5.67
CA ASP A 88 0.64 14.28 4.59
C ASP A 88 -0.38 13.73 3.59
N LEU A 89 -0.28 14.20 2.34
CA LEU A 89 -1.21 13.86 1.27
C LEU A 89 -1.14 12.40 0.83
N ASN A 90 -0.11 11.65 1.25
CA ASN A 90 0.09 10.26 0.85
C ASN A 90 -0.71 9.26 1.70
N ALA A 91 -1.25 9.66 2.85
CA ALA A 91 -1.90 8.74 3.80
C ALA A 91 -3.02 7.91 3.12
N VAL A 92 -3.87 8.55 2.33
CA VAL A 92 -4.91 7.88 1.53
C VAL A 92 -4.38 6.77 0.63
N GLN A 93 -3.19 6.95 0.05
CA GLN A 93 -2.58 5.98 -0.85
C GLN A 93 -2.20 4.71 -0.10
N PHE A 94 -1.74 4.84 1.15
CA PHE A 94 -1.40 3.72 2.00
C PHE A 94 -2.64 3.03 2.54
N VAL A 95 -3.61 3.78 3.07
CA VAL A 95 -4.83 3.22 3.67
C VAL A 95 -5.63 2.44 2.64
N LEU A 96 -5.91 3.04 1.47
CA LEU A 96 -6.70 2.36 0.43
C LEU A 96 -5.99 1.13 -0.13
N PHE A 97 -4.65 1.15 -0.18
CA PHE A 97 -3.86 0.02 -0.67
C PHE A 97 -4.03 -1.25 0.18
N TYR A 98 -4.44 -1.11 1.45
CA TYR A 98 -4.74 -2.23 2.35
C TYR A 98 -6.24 -2.52 2.45
N CYS A 99 -7.11 -1.50 2.41
CA CYS A 99 -8.56 -1.69 2.45
C CYS A 99 -9.13 -2.35 1.19
N ILE A 100 -8.68 -1.92 -0.01
CA ILE A 100 -9.24 -2.40 -1.29
C ILE A 100 -9.08 -3.91 -1.45
N PRO A 101 -7.88 -4.51 -1.25
CA PRO A 101 -7.71 -5.96 -1.37
C PRO A 101 -8.62 -6.76 -0.44
N VAL A 102 -8.75 -6.33 0.83
CA VAL A 102 -9.62 -6.99 1.80
C VAL A 102 -11.07 -6.97 1.33
N LEU A 103 -11.54 -5.83 0.79
CA LEU A 103 -12.88 -5.74 0.21
C LEU A 103 -13.05 -6.63 -1.03
N CYS A 104 -12.02 -6.77 -1.87
CA CYS A 104 -12.08 -7.64 -3.04
C CYS A 104 -12.13 -9.14 -2.68
N ILE A 105 -11.38 -9.57 -1.65
CA ILE A 105 -11.13 -11.01 -1.41
C ILE A 105 -11.84 -11.58 -0.18
N ALA A 106 -12.15 -10.76 0.83
CA ALA A 106 -12.53 -11.23 2.16
C ALA A 106 -13.67 -10.40 2.81
N GLN A 107 -14.41 -9.60 2.03
CA GLN A 107 -15.49 -8.77 2.58
C GLN A 107 -16.59 -9.56 3.31
N ASP A 108 -16.86 -10.80 2.88
CA ASP A 108 -17.91 -11.64 3.48
C ASP A 108 -17.59 -12.08 4.92
N ALA A 109 -16.32 -11.98 5.34
CA ALA A 109 -15.89 -12.26 6.70
C ALA A 109 -16.11 -11.07 7.65
N LEU A 110 -16.37 -9.87 7.12
CA LEU A 110 -16.53 -8.64 7.90
C LEU A 110 -18.00 -8.31 8.17
N PRO A 111 -18.31 -7.57 9.25
CA PRO A 111 -19.64 -7.01 9.47
C PRO A 111 -20.11 -6.16 8.29
N ARG A 112 -21.37 -6.34 7.86
CA ARG A 112 -21.91 -5.69 6.65
C ARG A 112 -21.91 -4.17 6.71
N ASP A 113 -22.14 -3.61 7.88
CA ASP A 113 -22.08 -2.17 8.16
C ASP A 113 -20.66 -1.63 8.03
N LEU A 114 -19.66 -2.37 8.52
CA LEU A 114 -18.24 -2.05 8.33
C LEU A 114 -17.85 -2.11 6.85
N VAL A 115 -18.25 -3.17 6.12
CA VAL A 115 -18.02 -3.26 4.66
C VAL A 115 -18.60 -2.04 3.95
N ALA A 116 -19.83 -1.65 4.29
CA ALA A 116 -20.45 -0.46 3.72
C ALA A 116 -19.68 0.83 4.06
N ALA A 117 -19.15 0.96 5.28
CA ALA A 117 -18.32 2.09 5.68
C ALA A 117 -16.99 2.12 4.93
N MET A 118 -16.30 0.99 4.83
CA MET A 118 -15.04 0.88 4.08
C MET A 118 -15.23 1.18 2.59
N ARG A 119 -16.32 0.72 1.95
CA ARG A 119 -16.61 1.06 0.54
C ARG A 119 -16.84 2.57 0.35
N ARG A 120 -17.54 3.23 1.28
CA ARG A 120 -17.68 4.71 1.25
C ARG A 120 -16.34 5.42 1.44
N ALA A 121 -15.51 4.93 2.35
CA ALA A 121 -14.19 5.48 2.59
C ALA A 121 -13.27 5.35 1.37
N VAL A 122 -13.33 4.20 0.68
CA VAL A 122 -12.65 3.96 -0.59
C VAL A 122 -13.13 4.95 -1.65
N ALA A 123 -14.45 5.15 -1.80
CA ALA A 123 -14.99 6.11 -2.78
C ALA A 123 -14.45 7.53 -2.54
N LEU A 124 -14.57 8.05 -1.32
CA LEU A 124 -14.04 9.37 -0.95
C LEU A 124 -12.51 9.46 -1.14
N GLY A 125 -11.78 8.42 -0.77
CA GLY A 125 -10.33 8.38 -0.94
C GLY A 125 -9.90 8.34 -2.40
N LEU A 126 -10.66 7.68 -3.28
CA LEU A 126 -10.39 7.67 -4.72
C LEU A 126 -10.64 9.04 -5.37
N GLU A 127 -11.66 9.77 -4.92
CA GLU A 127 -11.86 11.17 -5.31
C GLU A 127 -10.66 12.03 -4.91
N GLU A 128 -10.16 11.88 -3.68
CA GLU A 128 -8.97 12.60 -3.23
C GLU A 128 -7.71 12.21 -3.99
N ILE A 129 -7.48 10.91 -4.23
CA ILE A 129 -6.38 10.42 -5.08
C ILE A 129 -6.44 11.05 -6.47
N ALA A 130 -7.65 11.19 -7.04
CA ALA A 130 -7.85 11.84 -8.31
C ALA A 130 -7.52 13.34 -8.26
N ARG A 131 -7.84 14.05 -7.17
CA ARG A 131 -7.50 15.48 -6.98
C ARG A 131 -6.01 15.72 -6.77
N ILE A 132 -5.32 14.87 -6.00
CA ILE A 132 -3.88 14.99 -5.77
C ILE A 132 -3.09 14.78 -7.07
N ASP A 133 -3.54 13.83 -7.90
CA ASP A 133 -2.92 13.44 -9.18
C ASP A 133 -1.39 13.37 -9.15
N VAL A 134 -0.87 12.46 -8.32
CA VAL A 134 0.59 12.33 -8.08
C VAL A 134 1.39 12.16 -9.37
N ALA A 135 2.49 12.90 -9.50
CA ALA A 135 3.33 12.91 -10.69
C ALA A 135 4.03 11.56 -10.95
N PRO A 136 4.24 11.15 -12.22
CA PRO A 136 4.92 9.90 -12.59
C PRO A 136 6.32 9.69 -12.00
N ALA A 137 7.05 10.76 -11.68
CA ALA A 137 8.38 10.67 -11.10
C ALA A 137 8.38 10.18 -9.63
N TYR A 138 7.27 10.36 -8.90
CA TYR A 138 7.14 9.96 -7.50
C TYR A 138 6.75 8.48 -7.40
N THR A 139 7.71 7.61 -7.68
CA THR A 139 7.50 6.20 -8.09
C THR A 139 6.67 5.40 -7.07
N ASN A 140 7.03 5.42 -5.79
CA ASN A 140 6.33 4.63 -4.78
C ASN A 140 4.85 5.05 -4.59
N ILE A 141 4.55 6.35 -4.71
CA ILE A 141 3.20 6.88 -4.52
C ILE A 141 2.37 6.79 -5.81
N VAL A 142 2.94 7.09 -6.98
CA VAL A 142 2.22 6.99 -8.26
C VAL A 142 1.77 5.56 -8.55
N LEU A 143 2.58 4.56 -8.18
CA LEU A 143 2.18 3.16 -8.33
C LEU A 143 1.00 2.80 -7.42
N LYS A 144 0.96 3.34 -6.19
CA LYS A 144 -0.20 3.16 -5.29
C LYS A 144 -1.43 3.83 -5.84
N ASP A 145 -1.31 5.04 -6.37
CA ASP A 145 -2.39 5.74 -7.06
C ASP A 145 -2.97 4.87 -8.19
N ILE A 146 -2.11 4.35 -9.07
CA ILE A 146 -2.50 3.47 -10.18
C ILE A 146 -3.23 2.23 -9.66
N ALA A 147 -2.65 1.53 -8.68
CA ALA A 147 -3.23 0.30 -8.15
C ALA A 147 -4.57 0.57 -7.46
N ASN A 148 -4.64 1.60 -6.61
CA ASN A 148 -5.87 2.01 -5.93
C ASN A 148 -6.95 2.41 -6.93
N SER A 149 -6.61 3.14 -7.99
CA SER A 149 -7.57 3.57 -9.02
C SER A 149 -8.09 2.38 -9.84
N CYS A 150 -7.20 1.50 -10.30
CA CYS A 150 -7.61 0.32 -11.07
C CYS A 150 -8.50 -0.62 -10.24
N LEU A 151 -8.03 -1.02 -9.06
CA LEU A 151 -8.72 -1.99 -8.21
C LEU A 151 -9.93 -1.39 -7.50
N GLY A 152 -9.84 -0.13 -7.09
CA GLY A 152 -10.93 0.62 -6.48
C GLY A 152 -12.07 0.91 -7.46
N GLY A 153 -11.74 1.30 -8.70
CA GLY A 153 -12.73 1.44 -9.76
C GLY A 153 -13.47 0.12 -10.05
N GLN A 154 -12.73 -0.99 -10.17
CA GLN A 154 -13.31 -2.33 -10.29
C GLN A 154 -14.22 -2.68 -9.10
N LEU A 155 -13.75 -2.50 -7.86
CA LEU A 155 -14.49 -2.80 -6.63
C LEU A 155 -15.79 -1.99 -6.50
N LEU A 156 -15.80 -0.75 -6.97
CA LEU A 156 -16.95 0.13 -6.90
C LEU A 156 -17.86 0.04 -8.12
N GLY A 157 -17.42 -0.60 -9.21
CA GLY A 157 -18.10 -0.54 -10.51
C GLY A 157 -18.02 0.85 -11.15
N ASP A 158 -16.96 1.61 -10.84
CA ASP A 158 -16.70 2.94 -11.36
C ASP A 158 -15.69 2.87 -12.53
N ASP A 159 -16.23 2.88 -13.74
CA ASP A 159 -15.44 2.80 -14.97
C ASP A 159 -14.53 4.01 -15.19
N ASP A 160 -14.91 5.20 -14.70
CA ASP A 160 -14.13 6.42 -14.88
C ASP A 160 -12.87 6.40 -14.02
N ILE A 161 -12.99 6.03 -12.74
CA ILE A 161 -11.85 5.84 -11.85
C ILE A 161 -10.96 4.69 -12.33
N GLY A 162 -11.57 3.57 -12.74
CA GLY A 162 -10.83 2.45 -13.31
C GLY A 162 -10.04 2.86 -14.56
N ARG A 163 -10.67 3.59 -15.49
CA ARG A 163 -10.03 4.11 -16.71
C ARG A 163 -8.88 5.05 -16.38
N ARG A 164 -9.07 5.98 -15.44
CA ARG A 164 -8.01 6.89 -14.97
C ARG A 164 -6.78 6.11 -14.51
N GLY A 165 -6.97 5.07 -13.71
CA GLY A 165 -5.89 4.19 -13.25
C GLY A 165 -5.13 3.53 -14.40
N ARG A 166 -5.86 2.95 -15.37
CA ARG A 166 -5.28 2.29 -16.55
C ARG A 166 -4.49 3.26 -17.43
N GLU A 167 -5.03 4.45 -17.68
CA GLU A 167 -4.36 5.50 -18.44
C GLU A 167 -3.11 6.01 -17.71
N LYS A 168 -3.19 6.14 -16.38
CA LYS A 168 -2.04 6.55 -15.56
C LYS A 168 -0.94 5.48 -15.54
N LEU A 169 -1.28 4.19 -15.56
CA LEU A 169 -0.30 3.11 -15.76
C LEU A 169 0.45 3.27 -17.08
N VAL A 170 -0.26 3.52 -18.18
CA VAL A 170 0.35 3.75 -19.49
C VAL A 170 1.25 4.98 -19.49
N ARG A 171 0.80 6.10 -18.90
CA ARG A 171 1.61 7.31 -18.76
C ARG A 171 2.87 7.08 -17.92
N TRP A 172 2.76 6.34 -16.83
CA TRP A 172 3.91 5.99 -15.99
C TRP A 172 4.90 5.08 -16.73
N MET A 173 4.43 4.08 -17.48
CA MET A 173 5.29 3.24 -18.31
C MET A 173 6.06 4.07 -19.34
N ALA A 174 5.38 4.97 -20.05
CA ALA A 174 6.03 5.87 -21.02
C ALA A 174 7.08 6.79 -20.35
N HIS A 175 6.82 7.24 -19.12
CA HIS A 175 7.79 7.99 -18.33
C HIS A 175 9.03 7.15 -18.00
N VAL A 176 8.84 5.91 -17.54
CA VAL A 176 9.94 4.97 -17.25
C VAL A 176 10.73 4.63 -18.52
N ASP A 177 10.07 4.51 -19.67
CA ASP A 177 10.71 4.25 -20.96
C ASP A 177 11.68 5.36 -21.39
N THR A 178 11.47 6.59 -20.92
CA THR A 178 12.36 7.72 -21.22
C THR A 178 13.75 7.55 -20.57
N TYR A 179 13.83 6.89 -19.41
CA TYR A 179 15.07 6.77 -18.62
C TYR A 179 15.59 5.33 -18.51
N GLY A 180 14.80 4.34 -18.92
CA GLY A 180 15.13 2.92 -18.80
C GLY A 180 14.72 2.30 -17.46
N LEU A 181 14.63 3.10 -16.39
CA LEU A 181 14.34 2.69 -15.01
C LEU A 181 13.47 3.75 -14.30
N PRO A 182 12.65 3.36 -13.29
CA PRO A 182 11.93 4.35 -12.47
C PRO A 182 12.88 5.24 -11.67
N ALA A 183 12.46 6.47 -11.34
CA ALA A 183 13.33 7.45 -10.68
C ALA A 183 13.92 6.96 -9.34
N GLU A 184 13.19 6.12 -8.60
CA GLU A 184 13.61 5.59 -7.30
C GLU A 184 14.20 4.16 -7.39
N TYR A 185 14.66 3.73 -8.57
CA TYR A 185 15.08 2.34 -8.84
C TYR A 185 16.19 1.80 -7.92
N ASN A 186 17.09 2.67 -7.47
CA ASN A 186 18.22 2.33 -6.59
C ASN A 186 17.91 2.64 -5.11
N SER A 187 16.65 2.64 -4.72
CA SER A 187 16.23 2.64 -3.32
C SER A 187 15.69 1.25 -2.97
N PRO A 188 16.38 0.44 -2.13
CA PRO A 188 15.89 -0.88 -1.74
C PRO A 188 14.48 -0.84 -1.14
N ASN A 189 14.21 0.18 -0.31
CA ASN A 189 12.89 0.39 0.28
C ASN A 189 11.81 0.62 -0.78
N TYR A 190 12.04 1.53 -1.73
CA TYR A 190 11.01 1.88 -2.72
C TYR A 190 10.88 0.87 -3.86
N ALA A 191 11.95 0.17 -4.21
CA ALA A 191 11.89 -0.97 -5.12
C ALA A 191 10.99 -2.08 -4.55
N SER A 192 11.16 -2.45 -3.28
CA SER A 192 10.29 -3.42 -2.61
C SER A 192 8.82 -2.96 -2.60
N VAL A 193 8.57 -1.67 -2.34
CA VAL A 193 7.22 -1.11 -2.45
C VAL A 193 6.66 -1.22 -3.87
N ALA A 194 7.44 -0.85 -4.90
CA ALA A 194 7.01 -0.89 -6.29
C ALA A 194 6.64 -2.31 -6.74
N VAL A 195 7.47 -3.29 -6.37
CA VAL A 195 7.21 -4.72 -6.65
C VAL A 195 5.93 -5.17 -5.96
N ARG A 196 5.77 -4.91 -4.66
CA ARG A 196 4.56 -5.29 -3.93
C ARG A 196 3.30 -4.69 -4.55
N VAL A 197 3.36 -3.42 -4.98
CA VAL A 197 2.21 -2.73 -5.58
C VAL A 197 1.86 -3.30 -6.96
N LEU A 198 2.85 -3.51 -7.83
CA LEU A 198 2.63 -4.08 -9.16
C LEU A 198 2.19 -5.55 -9.09
N GLY A 199 2.77 -6.34 -8.18
CA GLY A 199 2.35 -7.72 -7.93
C GLY A 199 0.88 -7.80 -7.52
N ARG A 200 0.47 -6.98 -6.55
CA ARG A 200 -0.93 -6.89 -6.12
C ARG A 200 -1.88 -6.45 -7.23
N LEU A 201 -1.49 -5.45 -8.02
CA LEU A 201 -2.27 -5.03 -9.19
C LEU A 201 -2.42 -6.19 -10.19
N ALA A 202 -1.32 -6.88 -10.51
CA ALA A 202 -1.31 -8.02 -11.43
C ALA A 202 -2.11 -9.23 -10.90
N GLU A 203 -2.22 -9.39 -9.59
CA GLU A 203 -3.01 -10.46 -8.99
C GLU A 203 -4.51 -10.15 -9.05
N LEU A 204 -4.91 -8.95 -8.63
CA LEU A 204 -6.31 -8.64 -8.32
C LEU A 204 -7.10 -7.96 -9.45
N THR A 205 -6.42 -7.36 -10.43
CA THR A 205 -7.12 -6.71 -11.56
C THR A 205 -7.90 -7.72 -12.37
N GLU A 206 -9.09 -7.39 -12.87
CA GLU A 206 -9.84 -8.19 -13.83
C GLU A 206 -9.49 -7.82 -15.29
N ASP A 207 -8.99 -6.61 -15.53
CA ASP A 207 -8.54 -6.16 -16.87
C ASP A 207 -7.22 -6.83 -17.28
N GLU A 208 -7.27 -7.65 -18.33
CA GLU A 208 -6.12 -8.42 -18.80
C GLU A 208 -4.99 -7.54 -19.33
N HIS A 209 -5.30 -6.41 -19.97
CA HIS A 209 -4.26 -5.49 -20.43
C HIS A 209 -3.50 -4.84 -19.27
N THR A 210 -4.19 -4.47 -18.20
CA THR A 210 -3.59 -3.98 -16.96
C THR A 210 -2.74 -5.05 -16.30
N ARG A 211 -3.23 -6.30 -16.26
CA ARG A 211 -2.48 -7.45 -15.74
C ARG A 211 -1.16 -7.63 -16.47
N ILE A 212 -1.18 -7.67 -17.80
CA ILE A 212 0.01 -7.81 -18.64
C ILE A 212 0.99 -6.68 -18.37
N ARG A 213 0.54 -5.43 -18.39
CA ARG A 213 1.38 -4.26 -18.13
C ARG A 213 2.03 -4.29 -16.75
N ALA A 214 1.26 -4.62 -15.72
CA ALA A 214 1.77 -4.74 -14.35
C ALA A 214 2.85 -5.83 -14.25
N ARG A 215 2.63 -7.00 -14.85
CA ARG A 215 3.63 -8.10 -14.91
C ARG A 215 4.87 -7.72 -15.70
N THR A 216 4.73 -7.05 -16.84
CA THR A 216 5.87 -6.57 -17.64
C THR A 216 6.74 -5.61 -16.82
N MET A 217 6.13 -4.67 -16.11
CA MET A 217 6.87 -3.72 -15.29
C MET A 217 7.47 -4.35 -14.05
N LEU A 218 6.80 -5.33 -13.45
CA LEU A 218 7.33 -6.15 -12.36
C LEU A 218 8.59 -6.90 -12.79
N ALA A 219 8.55 -7.60 -13.93
CA ALA A 219 9.70 -8.32 -14.48
C ALA A 219 10.87 -7.38 -14.79
N ARG A 220 10.58 -6.19 -15.34
CA ARG A 220 11.61 -5.17 -15.61
C ARG A 220 12.26 -4.67 -14.33
N LEU A 221 11.48 -4.41 -13.27
CA LEU A 221 12.00 -4.03 -11.96
C LEU A 221 12.83 -5.14 -11.33
N GLY A 222 12.34 -6.38 -11.36
CA GLY A 222 13.04 -7.56 -10.84
C GLY A 222 14.39 -7.77 -11.53
N LEU A 223 14.43 -7.70 -12.87
CA LEU A 223 15.68 -7.76 -13.63
C LEU A 223 16.64 -6.62 -13.26
N SER A 224 16.11 -5.41 -13.10
CA SER A 224 16.91 -4.24 -12.70
C SER A 224 17.51 -4.42 -11.32
N ALA A 225 16.75 -4.92 -10.35
CA ALA A 225 17.26 -5.25 -9.02
C ALA A 225 18.32 -6.36 -9.08
N ALA A 226 18.07 -7.44 -9.83
CA ALA A 226 18.99 -8.56 -9.99
C ALA A 226 20.37 -8.14 -10.52
N LEU A 227 20.41 -7.21 -11.48
CA LEU A 227 21.66 -6.68 -12.05
C LEU A 227 22.51 -5.89 -11.05
N HIS A 228 21.96 -5.54 -9.90
CA HIS A 228 22.65 -4.78 -8.85
C HIS A 228 22.91 -5.61 -7.59
N VAL A 229 22.57 -6.90 -7.56
CA VAL A 229 22.94 -7.79 -6.45
C VAL A 229 24.41 -8.19 -6.60
N HIS A 230 25.21 -7.98 -5.56
CA HIS A 230 26.60 -8.41 -5.57
C HIS A 230 26.71 -9.93 -5.40
N PRO A 231 27.31 -10.66 -6.36
CA PRO A 231 27.25 -12.12 -6.41
C PRO A 231 27.94 -12.80 -5.22
N GLY A 232 28.96 -12.17 -4.62
CA GLY A 232 29.70 -12.75 -3.49
C GLY A 232 29.06 -12.57 -2.12
N ILE A 233 28.18 -11.58 -1.94
CA ILE A 233 27.55 -11.28 -0.63
C ILE A 233 26.04 -11.40 -0.65
N GLY A 234 25.42 -11.48 -1.83
CA GLY A 234 23.96 -11.62 -1.96
C GLY A 234 23.16 -10.35 -1.64
N CYS A 235 23.81 -9.25 -1.24
CA CYS A 235 23.17 -7.97 -0.98
C CYS A 235 23.06 -7.12 -2.25
N TRP A 236 22.07 -6.24 -2.28
CA TRP A 236 22.01 -5.15 -3.25
C TRP A 236 23.23 -4.22 -3.06
N ALA A 237 23.95 -3.93 -4.15
CA ALA A 237 25.11 -3.05 -4.19
C ALA A 237 24.92 -1.86 -5.14
N GLY A 238 25.76 -0.83 -4.97
CA GLY A 238 25.75 0.40 -5.77
C GLY A 238 25.39 1.65 -4.96
N PRO A 239 25.53 2.86 -5.54
CA PRO A 239 25.13 4.09 -4.87
C PRO A 239 23.60 4.16 -4.78
N PHE A 240 23.06 4.13 -3.55
CA PHE A 240 21.62 4.25 -3.32
C PHE A 240 21.18 5.72 -3.38
N SER A 241 20.06 6.02 -4.05
CA SER A 241 19.47 7.37 -4.05
C SER A 241 18.86 7.71 -2.70
N ARG A 242 18.26 6.71 -2.04
CA ARG A 242 17.73 6.79 -0.68
C ARG A 242 17.73 5.40 -0.05
N ALA A 243 18.26 5.30 1.16
CA ALA A 243 18.24 4.05 1.91
C ALA A 243 18.13 4.31 3.41
N TYR A 244 17.23 3.57 4.07
CA TYR A 244 17.14 3.59 5.53
C TYR A 244 18.10 2.56 6.13
N SER A 245 18.62 2.83 7.32
CA SER A 245 19.65 1.97 7.96
C SER A 245 19.26 0.49 8.02
N HIS A 246 18.01 0.20 8.39
CA HIS A 246 17.49 -1.17 8.48
C HIS A 246 17.40 -1.89 7.12
N ALA A 247 17.30 -1.15 6.01
CA ALA A 247 17.19 -1.73 4.67
C ALA A 247 18.56 -2.04 4.04
N VAL A 248 19.67 -1.63 4.67
CA VAL A 248 21.04 -1.79 4.16
C VAL A 248 21.92 -2.57 5.13
N PHE A 249 21.78 -2.33 6.43
CA PHE A 249 22.70 -2.83 7.46
C PHE A 249 22.11 -3.95 8.34
N ASN A 250 20.93 -4.49 7.99
CA ASN A 250 20.34 -5.64 8.67
C ASN A 250 20.79 -6.96 8.01
N ALA A 251 20.85 -8.05 8.77
CA ALA A 251 21.07 -9.40 8.24
C ALA A 251 19.94 -9.83 7.28
N ASP A 252 18.73 -9.33 7.51
CA ASP A 252 17.56 -9.51 6.63
C ASP A 252 17.39 -8.35 5.62
N ALA A 253 18.46 -7.59 5.37
CA ALA A 253 18.42 -6.56 4.34
C ALA A 253 18.15 -7.16 2.98
N PHE A 254 17.44 -6.39 2.15
CA PHE A 254 17.00 -6.81 0.83
C PHE A 254 18.15 -7.42 -0.01
N GLY A 255 17.93 -8.63 -0.53
CA GLY A 255 18.99 -9.40 -1.15
C GLY A 255 18.55 -10.32 -2.28
N ALA A 256 19.44 -11.26 -2.63
CA ALA A 256 19.27 -12.16 -3.76
C ALA A 256 18.01 -13.04 -3.64
N ASP A 257 17.64 -13.44 -2.43
CA ASP A 257 16.49 -14.31 -2.20
C ASP A 257 15.17 -13.57 -2.46
N ASP A 258 15.06 -12.31 -2.06
CA ASP A 258 13.91 -11.46 -2.37
C ASP A 258 13.77 -11.25 -3.88
N VAL A 259 14.88 -10.96 -4.56
CA VAL A 259 14.89 -10.78 -6.01
C VAL A 259 14.45 -12.06 -6.72
N ARG A 260 14.86 -13.25 -6.25
CA ARG A 260 14.42 -14.53 -6.83
C ARG A 260 12.93 -14.76 -6.67
N ALA A 261 12.29 -14.22 -5.63
CA ALA A 261 10.83 -14.30 -5.49
C ALA A 261 10.08 -13.40 -6.48
N TRP A 262 10.77 -12.47 -7.16
CA TRP A 262 10.17 -11.50 -8.07
C TRP A 262 10.27 -11.90 -9.55
N VAL A 263 11.14 -12.84 -9.90
CA VAL A 263 11.43 -13.32 -11.26
C VAL A 263 10.84 -14.72 -11.44
#